data_AF-A0A1V3XTY8-F1
#
_entry.id   AF-A0A1V3XTY8-F1
#
_cell.length_a   1.000
_cell.length_b   1.000
_cell.length_c   1.000
_cell.angle_alpha   90.00
_cell.angle_beta   90.00
_cell.angle_gamma   90.00
#
_symmetry.space_group_name_H-M   'P 1'
#
loop_
_entity.id
_entity.type
_entity.pdbx_description
1 polymer ?
#
loop_
_entity_poly.entity_id
_entity_poly.type
_entity_poly.pdbx_seq_one_letter_code
_entity_poly.pdbx_strand_id
1 'polypeptide(L)' 'MGSAADAARLAARMENDGATAWRAVVEHAETADDRAFASTALTQSAVMAARWNKVLGAWPITASFPGGNE' A
#
# COMPACT_ATOMS: atom_id res chain seq x y z
N MET A 1 14.20 -20.79 -5.53
CA MET A 1 14.75 -19.83 -6.53
C MET A 1 13.60 -18.96 -7.00
N GLY A 2 13.78 -17.63 -6.95
CA GLY A 2 12.70 -16.65 -7.11
C GLY A 2 12.14 -16.61 -8.53
N SER A 3 10.81 -16.75 -8.63
CA SER A 3 10.06 -16.60 -9.87
C SER A 3 9.62 -15.14 -10.07
N ALA A 4 9.16 -14.80 -11.29
CA ALA A 4 8.52 -13.52 -11.55
C ALA A 4 7.30 -13.28 -10.62
N ALA A 5 6.59 -14.35 -10.26
CA ALA A 5 5.48 -14.29 -9.30
C ALA A 5 5.98 -13.95 -7.88
N ASP A 6 7.13 -14.45 -7.46
CA ASP A 6 7.70 -14.11 -6.14
C ASP A 6 8.16 -12.65 -6.09
N ALA A 7 8.72 -12.13 -7.19
CA ALA A 7 9.06 -10.72 -7.30
C ALA A 7 7.82 -9.82 -7.25
N ALA A 8 6.74 -10.19 -7.96
CA ALA A 8 5.48 -9.44 -7.91
C ALA A 8 4.82 -9.48 -6.52
N ARG A 9 4.90 -10.61 -5.80
CA ARG A 9 4.45 -10.71 -4.40
C ARG A 9 5.28 -9.83 -3.46
N LEU A 10 6.60 -9.82 -3.63
CA LEU A 10 7.49 -8.96 -2.86
C LEU A 10 7.16 -7.49 -3.11
N ALA A 11 6.94 -7.10 -4.36
CA ALA A 11 6.56 -5.73 -4.71
C ALA A 11 5.21 -5.35 -4.06
N ALA A 12 4.18 -6.19 -4.15
CA ALA A 12 2.91 -5.97 -3.47
C ALA A 12 3.08 -5.79 -1.94
N ARG A 13 3.95 -6.59 -1.31
CA ARG A 13 4.26 -6.48 0.11
C ARG A 13 4.95 -5.16 0.45
N MET A 14 5.95 -4.75 -0.33
CA MET A 14 6.66 -3.48 -0.14
C MET A 14 5.71 -2.28 -0.24
N GLU A 15 4.78 -2.30 -1.20
CA GLU A 15 3.79 -1.23 -1.34
C GLU A 15 2.81 -1.18 -0.16
N ASN A 16 2.40 -2.33 0.39
CA ASN A 16 1.57 -2.38 1.60
C ASN A 16 2.33 -1.89 2.85
N ASP A 17 3.60 -2.27 3.00
CA ASP A 17 4.47 -1.78 4.08
C ASP A 17 4.63 -0.25 3.96
N GLY A 18 4.84 0.26 2.74
CA GLY A 18 4.91 1.69 2.44
C GLY A 18 3.62 2.45 2.76
N ALA A 19 2.45 1.90 2.37
CA ALA A 19 1.16 2.48 2.73
C ALA A 19 0.95 2.54 4.26
N THR A 20 1.43 1.53 5.00
CA THR A 20 1.39 1.55 6.46
C THR A 20 2.27 2.65 7.05
N ALA A 21 3.50 2.82 6.54
CA ALA A 21 4.40 3.88 6.95
C ALA A 21 3.84 5.28 6.63
N TRP A 22 3.29 5.49 5.44
CA TRP A 22 2.70 6.78 5.06
C TRP A 22 1.48 7.15 5.90
N ARG A 23 0.68 6.18 6.36
CA ARG A 23 -0.42 6.43 7.28
C ARG A 23 0.08 7.03 8.60
N ALA A 24 1.16 6.48 9.17
CA ALA A 24 1.77 7.04 10.38
C ALA A 24 2.26 8.49 10.15
N VAL A 25 2.79 8.81 8.97
CA VAL A 25 3.17 10.20 8.63
C VAL A 25 1.93 11.09 8.56
N VAL A 26 0.84 10.66 7.92
CA VAL A 26 -0.43 11.43 7.90
C VAL A 26 -0.96 11.68 9.31
N GLU A 27 -0.87 10.69 10.19
CA GLU A 27 -1.34 10.76 11.59
C GLU A 27 -0.49 11.69 12.47
N HIS A 28 0.82 11.76 12.22
CA HIS A 28 1.76 12.50 13.08
C HIS A 28 2.34 13.78 12.48
N ALA A 29 2.08 14.09 11.20
CA ALA A 29 2.61 15.29 10.57
C ALA A 29 2.00 16.58 11.15
N GLU A 30 2.87 17.49 11.57
CA GLU A 30 2.51 18.76 12.21
C GLU A 30 1.97 19.78 11.20
N THR A 31 2.48 19.76 9.96
CA THR A 31 2.10 20.71 8.92
C THR A 31 1.04 20.14 7.96
N ALA A 32 0.24 21.02 7.36
CA ALA A 32 -0.74 20.62 6.35
C ALA A 32 -0.08 20.14 5.06
N ASP A 33 1.04 20.74 4.68
CA ASP A 33 1.79 20.39 3.46
C ASP A 33 2.39 18.98 3.57
N ASP A 34 2.96 18.63 4.73
CA ASP A 34 3.49 17.28 4.98
C ASP A 34 2.37 16.24 4.99
N ARG A 35 1.20 16.55 5.59
CA ARG A 35 0.02 15.68 5.52
C ARG A 35 -0.48 15.48 4.09
N ALA A 36 -0.49 16.53 3.26
CA ALA A 36 -0.90 16.44 1.87
C ALA A 36 0.08 15.60 1.04
N PHE A 37 1.38 15.77 1.26
CA PHE A 37 2.42 14.95 0.65
C PHE A 37 2.28 13.47 1.06
N ALA A 38 2.15 13.19 2.36
CA ALA A 38 2.02 11.84 2.90
C ALA A 38 0.75 11.13 2.43
N SER A 39 -0.39 11.84 2.35
CA SER A 39 -1.64 11.25 1.83
C SER A 39 -1.57 10.93 0.33
N THR A 40 -0.83 11.73 -0.45
CA THR A 40 -0.55 11.43 -1.85
C THR A 40 0.30 10.17 -1.98
N ALA A 41 1.38 10.08 -1.20
CA ALA A 41 2.28 8.92 -1.22
C ALA A 41 1.59 7.64 -0.72
N LEU A 42 0.78 7.73 0.34
CA LEU A 42 -0.11 6.66 0.81
C LEU A 42 -0.99 6.12 -0.33
N THR A 43 -1.64 7.02 -1.06
CA THR A 43 -2.56 6.67 -2.16
C THR A 43 -1.81 5.98 -3.30
N GLN A 44 -0.63 6.50 -3.66
CA GLN A 44 0.19 5.91 -4.70
C GLN A 44 0.63 4.48 -4.34
N SER A 45 1.09 4.26 -3.11
CA SER A 45 1.45 2.91 -2.62
C SER A 45 0.25 1.96 -2.65
N ALA A 46 -0.92 2.38 -2.19
CA ALA A 46 -2.13 1.56 -2.23
C ALA A 46 -2.53 1.18 -3.67
N VAL A 47 -2.46 2.12 -4.62
CA VAL A 47 -2.74 1.86 -6.04
C VAL A 47 -1.72 0.90 -6.64
N MET A 48 -0.43 1.04 -6.31
CA MET A 48 0.62 0.16 -6.80
C MET A 48 0.47 -1.27 -6.26
N ALA A 49 0.13 -1.43 -4.98
CA ALA A 49 -0.19 -2.75 -4.41
C ALA A 49 -1.35 -3.42 -5.17
N ALA A 50 -2.43 -2.69 -5.45
CA ALA A 50 -3.57 -3.21 -6.23
C ALA A 50 -3.18 -3.61 -7.66
N ARG A 51 -2.28 -2.87 -8.30
CA ARG A 51 -1.74 -3.22 -9.63
C ARG A 51 -0.93 -4.53 -9.59
N TRP A 52 -0.10 -4.73 -8.56
CA TRP A 52 0.63 -5.99 -8.40
C TRP A 52 -0.29 -7.18 -8.10
N ASN A 53 -1.33 -6.98 -7.29
CA ASN A 53 -2.36 -8.01 -7.07
C ASN A 53 -3.06 -8.39 -8.38
N LYS A 54 -3.34 -7.42 -9.25
CA LYS A 54 -3.87 -7.70 -10.60
C LYS A 54 -2.90 -8.51 -11.46
N VAL A 55 -1.60 -8.18 -11.46
CA VAL A 55 -0.56 -8.96 -12.17
C VAL A 55 -0.49 -10.40 -11.66
N LEU A 56 -0.67 -10.59 -10.35
CA LEU A 56 -0.66 -11.91 -9.70
C LEU A 56 -1.97 -12.69 -9.89
N GLY A 57 -3.02 -12.08 -10.43
CA GLY A 57 -4.37 -12.67 -10.45
C GLY A 57 -4.96 -12.89 -9.06
N ALA A 58 -4.49 -12.15 -8.05
CA ALA A 58 -4.93 -12.27 -6.67
C ALA A 58 -6.30 -11.61 -6.46
N TRP A 59 -7.16 -12.28 -5.67
CA TRP A 59 -8.46 -11.76 -5.26
C TRP A 59 -8.60 -11.88 -3.73
N PRO A 60 -9.07 -10.83 -3.02
CA PRO A 60 -9.49 -9.52 -3.52
C PRO A 60 -8.30 -8.67 -4.03
N ILE A 61 -8.55 -7.82 -5.03
CA ILE A 61 -7.51 -6.97 -5.67
C ILE A 61 -7.01 -5.90 -4.70
N THR A 62 -7.88 -5.39 -3.84
CA THR A 62 -7.57 -4.41 -2.80
C THR A 62 -7.60 -5.09 -1.44
N ALA A 63 -6.65 -4.76 -0.57
CA ALA A 63 -6.74 -5.14 0.83
C ALA A 63 -7.94 -4.42 1.47
N SER A 64 -8.67 -5.13 2.34
CA SER A 64 -9.71 -4.50 3.15
C SER A 64 -9.11 -3.41 4.03
N PHE A 65 -9.84 -2.31 4.21
CA PHE A 65 -9.49 -1.32 5.21
C PHE A 65 -9.49 -1.99 6.60
N PRO A 66 -8.46 -1.81 7.44
CA PRO A 66 -8.48 -2.32 8.80
C PRO A 66 -9.67 -1.72 9.55
N GLY A 67 -10.57 -2.57 10.09
CA GLY A 67 -11.77 -2.13 10.81
C GLY A 67 -13.10 -2.80 10.41
N GLY A 68 -13.09 -3.77 9.49
CA GLY A 68 -14.32 -4.43 9.00
C GLY A 68 -14.80 -5.65 9.80
N ASN A 69 -14.16 -6.01 10.92
CA ASN A 69 -14.43 -7.26 11.65
C ASN A 69 -14.59 -7.06 13.17
N GLU A 70 -14.98 -5.88 13.64
CA GLU A 70 -15.52 -5.69 15.00
C GLU A 70 -17.04 -5.51 14.95
#